data_AF-A0A7C6XBZ5-F1
#
_entry.id   AF-A0A7C6XBZ5-F1
#
_cell.length_a   1.000
_cell.length_b   1.000
_cell.length_c   1.000
_cell.angle_alpha   90.00
_cell.angle_beta   90.00
_cell.angle_gamma   90.00
#
_symmetry.space_group_name_H-M   'P 1'
#
loop_
_entity.id
_entity.type
_entity.pdbx_description
1 polymer ?
#
loop_
_entity_poly.entity_id
_entity_poly.type
_entity_poly.pdbx_seq_one_letter_code
_entity_poly.pdbx_strand_id
1 'polypeptide(L)'
;MVPGLGYVCAMDWPGFAAGFEVGHSGRLQGESGLEDPAVAARDRNVQKLERLLHFEITPREIAAYLEEYVIGQAHAKRATAVAVYNHHRSRQIQDVEVSKSNMLFIGPTGVGKTEVGRTLARFLDVPFTIADATNFTPAGYVGDDVENMLMGLLMNADGDEQWAAHGIVFIDEIDKTRRMSAGNPSITRDIGGECVQQAMLKILEGTEARLPFFGGRKHPQGKNIMINTKDILFIG
;
A
#
# COMPACT_ATOMS: atom_id res chain seq x y z
N MET A 1 -32.63 -27.09 -1.82
CA MET A 1 -32.61 -27.87 -0.56
C MET A 1 -31.16 -28.30 -0.35
N VAL A 2 -30.42 -27.49 0.44
CA VAL A 2 -29.17 -27.65 1.24
C VAL A 2 -28.15 -28.79 0.93
N PRO A 3 -26.85 -28.69 1.34
CA PRO A 3 -25.73 -27.88 0.82
C PRO A 3 -24.48 -28.73 0.43
N GLY A 4 -23.50 -28.16 -0.27
CA GLY A 4 -22.20 -28.79 -0.55
C GLY A 4 -21.06 -28.13 0.24
N LEU A 5 -20.44 -28.90 1.14
CA LEU A 5 -19.31 -28.49 1.99
C LEU A 5 -18.09 -28.06 1.18
N GLY A 6 -17.51 -26.92 1.56
CA GLY A 6 -16.18 -26.50 1.17
C GLY A 6 -15.10 -27.29 1.93
N TYR A 7 -14.09 -27.74 1.20
CA TYR A 7 -12.82 -28.19 1.77
C TYR A 7 -11.85 -27.01 1.73
N VAL A 8 -11.50 -26.47 2.89
CA VAL A 8 -10.33 -25.60 3.06
C VAL A 8 -9.22 -26.48 3.59
N CYS A 9 -8.18 -26.67 2.77
CA CYS A 9 -6.97 -27.40 3.12
C CYS A 9 -6.07 -26.42 3.90
N ALA A 10 -5.83 -26.72 5.17
CA ALA A 10 -4.95 -25.95 6.06
C ALA A 10 -3.55 -25.78 5.43
N MET A 11 -3.03 -24.55 5.41
CA MET A 11 -1.68 -24.23 4.95
C MET A 11 -0.78 -23.88 6.14
N ASP A 12 0.21 -24.73 6.37
CA ASP A 12 1.31 -24.51 7.30
C ASP A 12 2.21 -23.33 6.86
N TRP A 13 2.28 -22.31 7.71
CA TRP A 13 3.23 -21.19 7.63
C TRP A 13 4.53 -21.55 8.37
N PRO A 14 5.72 -21.58 7.72
CA PRO A 14 6.94 -22.01 8.39
C PRO A 14 7.58 -20.82 9.12
N GLY A 15 7.32 -20.73 10.43
CA GLY A 15 7.89 -19.68 11.27
C GLY A 15 7.96 -20.02 12.75
N PHE A 16 8.05 -21.29 13.15
CA PHE A 16 8.35 -21.67 14.54
C PHE A 16 9.00 -23.06 14.56
N ALA A 17 10.33 -23.09 14.61
CA ALA A 17 11.07 -24.31 14.90
C ALA A 17 11.08 -24.52 16.42
N ALA A 18 10.25 -25.43 16.93
CA ALA A 18 10.44 -26.06 18.23
C ALA A 18 10.03 -27.53 18.10
N GLY A 19 11.01 -28.42 18.27
CA GLY A 19 10.85 -29.86 18.06
C GLY A 19 9.84 -30.49 19.02
N PHE A 20 9.12 -31.48 18.51
CA PHE A 20 8.43 -32.46 19.34
C PHE A 20 8.40 -33.79 18.58
N GLU A 21 9.08 -34.80 19.14
CA GLU A 21 9.03 -36.19 18.68
C GLU A 21 7.65 -36.79 18.99
N VAL A 22 7.08 -37.54 18.04
CA VAL A 22 5.76 -38.18 18.18
C VAL A 22 5.93 -39.57 18.79
N GLY A 23 5.54 -39.69 20.07
CA GLY A 23 5.25 -40.94 20.75
C GLY A 23 3.75 -41.26 20.75
N HIS A 24 3.43 -42.55 20.64
CA HIS A 24 2.12 -43.18 20.47
C HIS A 24 0.92 -42.71 21.33
N SER A 25 -0.26 -42.74 20.69
CA SER A 25 -1.59 -43.16 21.20
C SER A 25 -2.13 -42.52 22.48
N GLY A 26 -3.09 -41.60 22.33
CA GLY A 26 -3.94 -41.12 23.43
C GLY A 26 -5.06 -40.20 22.95
N ARG A 27 -6.31 -40.64 23.14
CA ARG A 27 -7.56 -39.89 22.93
C ARG A 27 -7.65 -38.68 23.88
N LEU A 28 -7.80 -37.46 23.37
CA LEU A 28 -8.22 -36.24 24.08
C LEU A 28 -9.02 -35.37 23.07
N GLN A 29 -10.35 -35.24 23.15
CA GLN A 29 -11.10 -34.19 23.87
C GLN A 29 -10.53 -32.76 23.73
N GLY A 30 -11.27 -31.92 23.01
CA GLY A 30 -11.18 -30.45 23.06
C GLY A 30 -10.34 -29.81 21.97
N GLU A 31 -10.88 -29.66 20.75
CA GLU A 31 -10.33 -28.73 19.76
C GLU A 31 -10.57 -27.29 20.27
N SER A 32 -9.58 -26.74 20.98
CA SER A 32 -9.49 -25.31 21.23
C SER A 32 -9.39 -24.60 19.87
N GLY A 33 -10.38 -23.77 19.55
CA GLY A 33 -10.45 -22.98 18.32
C GLY A 33 -9.31 -22.00 18.18
N LEU A 34 -8.16 -22.48 17.69
CA LEU A 34 -7.10 -21.65 17.16
C LEU A 34 -7.58 -21.19 15.78
N GLU A 35 -8.16 -19.99 15.72
CA GLU A 35 -8.49 -19.33 14.46
C GLU A 35 -7.21 -19.22 13.60
N ASP A 36 -7.33 -19.53 12.31
CA ASP A 36 -6.23 -19.37 11.36
C ASP A 36 -5.74 -17.90 11.39
N PRO A 37 -4.44 -17.65 11.64
CA PRO A 37 -3.91 -16.29 11.76
C PRO A 37 -4.17 -15.42 10.54
N ALA A 38 -4.27 -16.01 9.34
CA ALA A 38 -4.62 -15.28 8.12
C ALA A 38 -6.10 -14.86 8.09
N VAL A 39 -6.99 -15.71 8.60
CA VAL A 39 -8.43 -15.39 8.74
C VAL A 39 -8.62 -14.29 9.77
N ALA A 40 -7.96 -14.42 10.93
CA ALA A 40 -8.00 -13.40 11.98
C ALA A 40 -7.43 -12.04 11.50
N ALA A 41 -6.39 -12.04 10.65
CA ALA A 41 -5.85 -10.82 10.05
C ALA A 41 -6.86 -10.14 9.11
N ARG A 42 -7.49 -10.93 8.24
CA ARG A 42 -8.54 -10.45 7.34
C ARG A 42 -9.73 -9.85 8.09
N ASP A 43 -10.23 -10.53 9.13
CA ASP A 43 -11.35 -10.02 9.92
C ASP A 43 -11.03 -8.69 10.62
N ARG A 44 -9.81 -8.55 11.14
CA ARG A 44 -9.33 -7.27 11.69
C ARG A 44 -9.30 -6.17 10.62
N ASN A 45 -8.80 -6.48 9.43
CA ASN A 45 -8.71 -5.52 8.33
C ASN A 45 -10.09 -5.08 7.82
N VAL A 46 -11.07 -5.99 7.78
CA VAL A 46 -12.48 -5.64 7.48
C VAL A 46 -13.00 -4.61 8.48
N GLN A 47 -12.76 -4.79 9.78
CA GLN A 47 -13.17 -3.81 10.79
C GLN A 47 -12.46 -2.46 10.61
N LYS A 48 -11.17 -2.45 10.25
CA LYS A 48 -10.43 -1.22 9.94
C LYS A 48 -11.01 -0.50 8.72
N LEU A 49 -11.31 -1.24 7.67
CA LEU A 49 -11.97 -0.74 6.45
C LEU A 49 -13.31 -0.09 6.78
N GLU A 50 -14.17 -0.77 7.55
CA GLU A 50 -15.46 -0.21 7.96
C GLU A 50 -15.31 1.10 8.72
N ARG A 51 -14.34 1.20 9.66
CA ARG A 51 -14.04 2.45 10.36
C ARG A 51 -13.57 3.55 9.40
N LEU A 52 -12.72 3.21 8.44
CA LEU A 52 -12.18 4.13 7.45
C LEU A 52 -13.24 4.62 6.44
N LEU A 53 -14.30 3.84 6.20
CA LEU A 53 -15.40 4.22 5.33
C LEU A 53 -16.43 5.11 6.04
N HIS A 54 -16.62 4.94 7.35
CA HIS A 54 -17.46 5.80 8.19
C HIS A 54 -16.67 6.97 8.80
N PHE A 55 -15.67 7.45 8.08
CA PHE A 55 -14.73 8.45 8.54
C PHE A 55 -15.38 9.83 8.71
N GLU A 56 -15.58 10.25 9.96
CA GLU A 56 -16.13 11.57 10.34
C GLU A 56 -15.06 12.56 10.82
N ILE A 57 -13.78 12.31 10.51
CA ILE A 57 -12.70 13.17 10.98
C ILE A 57 -12.65 14.46 10.17
N THR A 58 -12.51 15.59 10.86
CA THR A 58 -12.38 16.91 10.24
C THR A 58 -10.94 17.22 9.83
N PRO A 59 -10.71 18.10 8.83
CA PRO A 59 -9.36 18.57 8.50
C PRO A 59 -8.61 19.20 9.69
N ARG A 60 -9.33 19.77 10.66
CA ARG A 60 -8.72 20.36 11.85
C ARG A 60 -8.10 19.30 12.76
N GLU A 61 -8.78 18.18 12.95
CA GLU A 61 -8.28 17.06 13.76
C GLU A 61 -7.06 16.41 13.09
N ILE A 62 -7.10 16.21 11.78
CA ILE A 62 -5.94 15.69 11.03
C ILE A 62 -4.74 16.62 11.19
N ALA A 63 -4.94 17.93 10.99
CA ALA A 63 -3.86 18.91 11.13
C ALA A 63 -3.32 19.00 12.57
N ALA A 64 -4.19 18.88 13.57
CA ALA A 64 -3.79 18.88 14.98
C ALA A 64 -2.94 17.64 15.31
N TYR A 65 -3.33 16.45 14.86
CA TYR A 65 -2.52 15.26 15.05
C TYR A 65 -1.16 15.38 14.36
N LEU A 66 -1.10 15.92 13.13
CA LEU A 66 0.17 16.18 12.45
C LEU A 66 1.07 17.17 13.21
N GLU A 67 0.49 18.13 13.95
CA GLU A 67 1.22 19.12 14.76
C GLU A 67 2.02 18.47 15.89
N GLU A 68 1.53 17.36 16.45
CA GLU A 68 2.19 16.65 17.55
C GLU A 68 3.52 15.99 17.13
N TYR A 69 3.67 15.63 15.86
CA TYR A 69 4.84 14.89 15.36
C TYR A 69 5.72 15.71 14.40
N VAL A 70 5.13 16.66 13.67
CA VAL A 70 5.85 17.47 12.68
C VAL A 70 5.84 18.93 13.09
N ILE A 71 6.98 19.41 13.57
CA ILE A 71 7.15 20.79 14.04
C ILE A 71 7.25 21.77 12.87
N GLY A 72 6.50 22.87 12.92
CA GLY A 72 6.47 23.87 11.85
C GLY A 72 5.64 23.40 10.65
N GLN A 73 5.96 23.84 9.43
CA GLN A 73 5.26 23.39 8.20
C GLN A 73 3.72 23.54 8.22
N ALA A 74 3.20 24.57 8.90
CA ALA A 74 1.75 24.76 9.10
C ALA A 74 0.93 24.83 7.80
N HIS A 75 1.54 25.28 6.69
CA HIS A 75 0.89 25.24 5.39
C HIS A 75 0.74 23.81 4.86
N ALA A 76 1.83 23.02 4.88
CA ALA A 76 1.82 21.64 4.40
C ALA A 76 0.82 20.79 5.20
N LYS A 77 0.84 20.87 6.54
CA LYS A 77 -0.11 20.12 7.40
C LYS A 77 -1.56 20.44 7.09
N ARG A 78 -1.90 21.72 6.89
CA ARG A 78 -3.27 22.13 6.51
C ARG A 78 -3.66 21.61 5.13
N ALA A 79 -2.76 21.72 4.15
CA ALA A 79 -3.00 21.22 2.80
C ALA A 79 -3.21 19.70 2.79
N THR A 80 -2.36 18.95 3.50
CA THR A 80 -2.48 17.50 3.69
C THR A 80 -3.80 17.12 4.32
N ALA A 81 -4.19 17.80 5.41
CA ALA A 81 -5.44 17.52 6.08
C ALA A 81 -6.68 17.71 5.17
N VAL A 82 -6.70 18.78 4.37
CA VAL A 82 -7.79 19.03 3.41
C VAL A 82 -7.78 17.99 2.28
N ALA A 83 -6.60 17.68 1.72
CA ALA A 83 -6.47 16.70 0.65
C ALA A 83 -6.97 15.31 1.09
N VAL A 84 -6.58 14.87 2.28
CA VAL A 84 -7.01 13.58 2.86
C VAL A 84 -8.49 13.57 3.14
N TYR A 85 -9.01 14.63 3.77
CA TYR A 85 -10.44 14.75 4.02
C TYR A 85 -11.25 14.62 2.72
N ASN A 86 -10.83 15.32 1.66
CA ASN A 86 -11.48 15.24 0.36
C ASN A 86 -11.35 13.84 -0.28
N HIS A 87 -10.17 13.22 -0.17
CA HIS A 87 -9.88 11.87 -0.69
C HIS A 87 -10.77 10.80 -0.07
N HIS A 88 -11.10 10.92 1.22
CA HIS A 88 -12.01 9.98 1.89
C HIS A 88 -13.48 10.36 1.70
N ARG A 89 -13.81 11.66 1.75
CA ARG A 89 -15.19 12.13 1.58
C ARG A 89 -15.74 11.85 0.18
N SER A 90 -14.92 11.96 -0.86
CA SER A 90 -15.32 11.65 -2.23
C SER A 90 -15.85 10.21 -2.38
N ARG A 91 -15.30 9.27 -1.61
CA ARG A 91 -15.70 7.85 -1.63
C ARG A 91 -17.11 7.60 -1.12
N GLN A 92 -17.59 8.47 -0.23
CA GLN A 92 -18.94 8.37 0.32
C GLN A 92 -20.01 8.90 -0.64
N ILE A 93 -19.61 9.67 -1.66
CA ILE A 93 -20.52 10.30 -2.62
C ILE A 93 -20.58 9.40 -3.85
N GLN A 94 -21.59 8.52 -3.91
CA GLN A 94 -21.71 7.49 -4.95
C GLN A 94 -21.97 8.01 -6.37
N ASP A 95 -22.31 9.29 -6.52
CA ASP A 95 -22.86 9.85 -7.77
C ASP A 95 -21.95 10.89 -8.45
N VAL A 96 -20.72 11.06 -7.96
CA VAL A 96 -19.74 11.99 -8.53
C VAL A 96 -18.38 11.32 -8.64
N GLU A 97 -17.83 11.24 -9.86
CA GLU A 97 -16.44 10.86 -10.07
C GLU A 97 -15.53 12.01 -9.63
N VAL A 98 -15.09 11.97 -8.37
CA VAL A 98 -14.06 12.88 -7.86
C VAL A 98 -12.69 12.28 -8.12
N SER A 99 -11.80 13.05 -8.71
CA SER A 99 -10.40 12.67 -8.89
C SER A 99 -9.69 12.54 -7.54
N LYS A 100 -8.82 11.53 -7.43
CA LYS A 100 -8.03 11.32 -6.20
C LYS A 100 -7.06 12.47 -5.94
N SER A 101 -6.84 12.79 -4.67
CA SER A 101 -6.02 13.92 -4.24
C SER A 101 -4.59 13.47 -3.89
N ASN A 102 -3.82 13.07 -4.91
CA ASN A 102 -2.38 12.81 -4.74
C ASN A 102 -1.67 14.10 -4.30
N MET A 103 -0.61 13.96 -3.50
CA MET A 103 0.15 15.09 -2.96
C MET A 103 1.59 15.07 -3.46
N LEU A 104 2.16 16.25 -3.67
CA LEU A 104 3.58 16.45 -3.97
C LEU A 104 4.15 17.46 -2.98
N PHE A 105 5.11 17.04 -2.16
CA PHE A 105 5.76 17.84 -1.15
C PHE A 105 7.08 18.40 -1.66
N ILE A 106 7.10 19.71 -1.86
CA ILE A 106 8.30 20.42 -2.30
C ILE A 106 8.98 21.06 -1.09
N GLY A 107 10.25 20.72 -0.88
CA GLY A 107 11.08 21.32 0.16
C GLY A 107 12.45 20.65 0.30
N PRO A 108 13.38 21.21 1.08
CA PRO A 108 14.70 20.63 1.33
C PRO A 108 14.65 19.22 1.93
N THR A 109 15.78 18.52 1.94
CA THR A 109 15.91 17.27 2.70
C THR A 109 15.84 17.55 4.21
N GLY A 110 15.35 16.58 4.99
CA GLY A 110 15.30 16.68 6.45
C GLY A 110 14.20 17.58 7.06
N VAL A 111 13.32 18.19 6.26
CA VAL A 111 12.24 19.07 6.76
C VAL A 111 10.97 18.32 7.22
N GLY A 112 10.98 16.98 7.20
CA GLY A 112 9.87 16.15 7.67
C GLY A 112 8.86 15.69 6.63
N LYS A 113 9.16 15.78 5.32
CA LYS A 113 8.25 15.33 4.22
C LYS A 113 7.75 13.90 4.42
N THR A 114 8.68 12.96 4.61
CA THR A 114 8.38 11.53 4.85
C THR A 114 7.65 11.32 6.17
N GLU A 115 7.95 12.11 7.21
CA GLU A 115 7.29 11.97 8.51
C GLU A 115 5.83 12.43 8.47
N VAL A 116 5.47 13.42 7.65
CA VAL A 116 4.07 13.79 7.42
C VAL A 116 3.28 12.59 6.88
N GLY A 117 3.78 11.92 5.84
CA GLY A 117 3.12 10.74 5.26
C GLY A 117 2.99 9.59 6.25
N ARG A 118 4.07 9.30 6.99
CA ARG A 118 4.07 8.24 8.02
C ARG A 118 3.12 8.54 9.17
N THR A 119 3.11 9.78 9.67
CA THR A 119 2.21 10.22 10.75
C THR A 119 0.76 10.15 10.29
N LEU A 120 0.49 10.57 9.06
CA LEU A 120 -0.84 10.48 8.48
C LEU A 120 -1.32 9.02 8.40
N ALA A 121 -0.47 8.09 7.96
CA ALA A 121 -0.84 6.68 7.91
C ALA A 121 -1.14 6.08 9.29
N ARG A 122 -0.37 6.46 10.31
CA ARG A 122 -0.65 6.08 11.71
C ARG A 122 -1.99 6.64 12.20
N PHE A 123 -2.29 7.88 11.85
CA PHE A 123 -3.54 8.53 12.21
C PHE A 123 -4.76 7.84 11.60
N LEU A 124 -4.68 7.49 10.32
CA LEU A 124 -5.74 6.81 9.59
C LEU A 124 -5.80 5.29 9.88
N ASP A 125 -4.79 4.75 10.58
CA ASP A 125 -4.58 3.31 10.77
C ASP A 125 -4.65 2.57 9.43
N VAL A 126 -3.85 2.97 8.43
CA VAL A 126 -3.79 2.35 7.08
C VAL A 126 -2.39 1.84 6.73
N PRO A 127 -2.24 0.89 5.78
CA PRO A 127 -0.93 0.43 5.33
C PRO A 127 -0.11 1.57 4.73
N PHE A 128 1.19 1.60 5.02
CA PHE A 128 2.10 2.62 4.53
C PHE A 128 3.36 1.99 3.96
N THR A 129 3.81 2.45 2.80
CA THR A 129 5.10 2.05 2.25
C THR A 129 5.86 3.25 1.71
N ILE A 130 7.18 3.15 1.74
CA ILE A 130 8.08 4.13 1.10
C ILE A 130 8.68 3.43 -0.11
N ALA A 131 8.64 4.09 -1.25
CA ALA A 131 9.23 3.61 -2.48
C ALA A 131 10.23 4.65 -3.00
N ASP A 132 11.45 4.21 -3.29
CA ASP A 132 12.49 5.06 -3.86
C ASP A 132 12.38 5.05 -5.39
N ALA A 133 12.11 6.21 -5.98
CA ALA A 133 11.91 6.33 -7.41
C ALA A 133 13.18 6.05 -8.25
N THR A 134 14.37 6.08 -7.65
CA THR A 134 15.63 5.79 -8.35
C THR A 134 15.85 4.31 -8.65
N ASN A 135 15.16 3.42 -7.92
CA ASN A 135 15.23 1.97 -8.15
C ASN A 135 14.39 1.51 -9.33
N PHE A 136 13.46 2.34 -9.81
CA PHE A 136 12.56 1.96 -10.89
C PHE A 136 13.24 1.97 -12.25
N THR A 137 12.95 0.93 -13.03
CA THR A 137 13.41 0.82 -14.41
C THR A 137 12.25 0.49 -15.34
N PRO A 138 12.38 0.75 -16.65
CA PRO A 138 11.36 0.34 -17.60
C PRO A 138 11.22 -1.19 -17.61
N ALA A 139 10.03 -1.68 -17.95
CA ALA A 139 9.77 -3.12 -18.04
C ALA A 139 10.82 -3.80 -18.96
N GLY A 140 11.42 -4.88 -18.47
CA GLY A 140 12.45 -5.64 -19.18
C GLY A 140 13.89 -5.13 -19.00
N TYR A 141 14.12 -4.19 -18.09
CA TYR A 141 15.46 -3.74 -17.67
C TYR A 141 15.83 -4.31 -16.28
N VAL A 142 17.09 -4.14 -15.88
CA VAL A 142 17.57 -4.57 -14.55
C VAL A 142 17.25 -3.48 -13.53
N GLY A 143 16.31 -3.77 -12.64
CA GLY A 143 15.84 -2.90 -11.56
C GLY A 143 14.43 -3.28 -11.14
N ASP A 144 13.78 -2.46 -10.31
CA ASP A 144 12.41 -2.73 -9.88
C ASP A 144 11.40 -2.22 -10.90
N ASP A 145 10.35 -3.00 -11.16
CA ASP A 145 9.18 -2.52 -11.88
C ASP A 145 8.41 -1.53 -10.99
N VAL A 146 7.80 -0.52 -11.60
CA VAL A 146 7.02 0.51 -10.87
C VAL A 146 5.89 -0.12 -10.05
N GLU A 147 5.27 -1.19 -10.54
CA GLU A 147 4.21 -1.91 -9.82
C GLU A 147 4.70 -2.53 -8.49
N ASN A 148 5.99 -2.84 -8.35
CA ASN A 148 6.55 -3.43 -7.12
C ASN A 148 6.42 -2.50 -5.90
N MET A 149 6.21 -1.18 -6.08
CA MET A 149 5.93 -0.28 -4.95
C MET A 149 4.71 -0.73 -4.13
N LEU A 150 3.74 -1.38 -4.78
CA LEU A 150 2.52 -1.87 -4.15
C LEU A 150 2.77 -3.16 -3.35
N MET A 151 3.87 -3.86 -3.60
CA MET A 151 4.23 -5.07 -2.86
C MET A 151 4.47 -4.74 -1.38
N GLY A 152 5.22 -3.67 -1.09
CA GLY A 152 5.42 -3.23 0.29
C GLY A 152 4.11 -2.86 0.99
N LEU A 153 3.16 -2.29 0.25
CA LEU A 153 1.83 -1.97 0.76
C LEU A 153 1.03 -3.22 1.11
N LEU A 154 1.05 -4.23 0.23
CA LEU A 154 0.41 -5.52 0.44
C LEU A 154 1.02 -6.30 1.62
N MET A 155 2.35 -6.28 1.75
CA MET A 155 3.03 -6.89 2.90
C MET A 155 2.61 -6.22 4.20
N ASN A 156 2.49 -4.89 4.22
CA ASN A 156 2.04 -4.13 5.39
C ASN A 156 0.52 -4.23 5.62
N ALA A 157 -0.21 -4.88 4.71
CA ALA A 157 -1.62 -5.22 4.84
C ALA A 157 -1.84 -6.70 5.18
N ASP A 158 -0.80 -7.44 5.59
CA ASP A 158 -0.85 -8.89 5.87
C ASP A 158 -1.35 -9.72 4.67
N GLY A 159 -1.08 -9.26 3.44
CA GLY A 159 -1.53 -9.92 2.22
C GLY A 159 -2.99 -9.65 1.83
N ASP A 160 -3.69 -8.76 2.54
CA ASP A 160 -5.07 -8.37 2.22
C ASP A 160 -5.09 -7.30 1.11
N GLU A 161 -5.50 -7.72 -0.08
CA GLU A 161 -5.57 -6.86 -1.26
C GLU A 161 -6.61 -5.73 -1.12
N GLN A 162 -7.70 -6.00 -0.41
CA GLN A 162 -8.76 -5.00 -0.21
C GLN A 162 -8.25 -3.92 0.72
N TRP A 163 -7.58 -4.31 1.80
CA TRP A 163 -7.02 -3.36 2.75
C TRP A 163 -5.83 -2.57 2.19
N ALA A 164 -4.95 -3.23 1.44
CA ALA A 164 -3.84 -2.59 0.75
C ALA A 164 -4.32 -1.47 -0.20
N ALA A 165 -5.47 -1.64 -0.86
CA ALA A 165 -6.05 -0.65 -1.77
C ALA A 165 -6.42 0.69 -1.09
N HIS A 166 -6.44 0.76 0.25
CA HIS A 166 -6.68 1.99 1.00
C HIS A 166 -5.42 2.56 1.67
N GLY A 167 -4.24 2.03 1.34
CA GLY A 167 -2.98 2.47 1.91
C GLY A 167 -2.43 3.78 1.35
N ILE A 168 -1.27 4.17 1.88
CA ILE A 168 -0.49 5.33 1.47
C ILE A 168 0.86 4.87 0.92
N VAL A 169 1.21 5.34 -0.28
CA VAL A 169 2.55 5.15 -0.86
C VAL A 169 3.27 6.50 -0.85
N PHE A 170 4.42 6.55 -0.17
CA PHE A 170 5.34 7.69 -0.23
C PHE A 170 6.42 7.41 -1.27
N ILE A 171 6.50 8.21 -2.32
CA ILE A 171 7.48 8.09 -3.40
C ILE A 171 8.60 9.09 -3.14
N ASP A 172 9.73 8.60 -2.64
CA ASP A 172 10.92 9.43 -2.41
C ASP A 172 11.74 9.60 -3.70
N GLU A 173 12.56 10.65 -3.73
CA GLU A 173 13.46 10.96 -4.86
C GLU A 173 12.77 11.06 -6.24
N ILE A 174 11.48 11.42 -6.27
CA ILE A 174 10.74 11.58 -7.54
C ILE A 174 11.38 12.63 -8.46
N ASP A 175 12.07 13.62 -7.91
CA ASP A 175 12.81 14.63 -8.66
C ASP A 175 13.96 14.04 -9.49
N LYS A 176 14.50 12.88 -9.09
CA LYS A 176 15.56 12.16 -9.79
C LYS A 176 15.09 11.44 -11.04
N THR A 177 13.78 11.24 -11.19
CA THR A 177 13.19 10.63 -12.41
C THR A 177 13.08 11.62 -13.58
N ARG A 178 13.42 12.90 -13.37
CA ARG A 178 13.33 13.95 -14.38
C ARG A 178 14.28 13.70 -15.55
N ARG A 179 13.84 14.01 -16.79
CA ARG A 179 14.68 14.09 -18.00
C ARG A 179 16.03 14.75 -17.74
N MET A 180 17.12 14.10 -18.13
CA MET A 180 18.42 14.76 -18.23
C MET A 180 18.34 15.78 -19.38
N SER A 181 18.11 17.05 -19.06
CA SER A 181 17.95 18.12 -20.07
C SER A 181 19.28 18.76 -20.51
N ALA A 182 20.42 18.09 -20.27
CA ALA A 182 21.75 18.65 -20.51
C ALA A 182 22.39 18.05 -21.77
N GLY A 183 22.01 18.58 -22.95
CA GLY A 183 22.72 18.38 -24.21
C GLY A 183 21.84 17.87 -25.35
N ASN A 184 21.92 18.57 -26.50
CA ASN A 184 21.26 18.34 -27.79
C ASN A 184 20.12 17.30 -27.90
N PRO A 185 18.92 17.68 -28.40
CA PRO A 185 17.74 16.80 -28.58
C PRO A 185 17.91 15.63 -29.56
N SER A 186 19.09 15.45 -30.14
CA SER A 186 19.37 14.46 -31.17
C SER A 186 20.41 13.47 -30.67
N ILE A 187 19.98 12.24 -30.39
CA ILE A 187 20.61 10.96 -30.78
C ILE A 187 20.44 9.83 -29.74
N THR A 188 20.11 10.11 -28.47
CA THR A 188 19.60 9.05 -27.57
C THR A 188 18.30 9.53 -26.92
N ARG A 189 17.18 8.87 -27.27
CA ARG A 189 15.90 9.07 -26.60
C ARG A 189 16.15 8.68 -25.14
N ASP A 190 15.93 9.60 -24.20
CA ASP A 190 16.10 9.36 -22.76
C ASP A 190 14.94 8.47 -22.28
N ILE A 191 15.02 7.18 -22.63
CA ILE A 191 13.93 6.20 -22.52
C ILE A 191 13.68 5.82 -21.05
N GLY A 192 14.69 5.92 -20.17
CA GLY A 192 14.60 5.45 -18.79
C GLY A 192 13.60 6.24 -17.95
N GLY A 193 13.91 7.51 -17.65
CA GLY A 193 13.10 8.33 -16.75
C GLY A 193 11.68 8.59 -17.26
N GLU A 194 11.53 8.87 -18.56
CA GLU A 194 10.21 9.12 -19.15
C GLU A 194 9.31 7.87 -19.12
N CYS A 195 9.85 6.67 -19.40
CA CYS A 195 9.07 5.43 -19.30
C CYS A 195 8.64 5.13 -17.85
N VAL A 196 9.53 5.38 -16.87
CA VAL A 196 9.19 5.24 -15.44
C VAL A 196 8.06 6.20 -15.07
N GLN A 197 8.15 7.48 -15.45
CA GLN A 197 7.09 8.45 -15.17
C GLN A 197 5.76 8.06 -15.82
N GLN A 198 5.77 7.57 -17.06
CA GLN A 198 4.55 7.09 -17.73
C GLN A 198 3.94 5.85 -17.07
N ALA A 199 4.77 4.93 -16.56
CA ALA A 199 4.30 3.79 -15.78
C ALA A 199 3.70 4.25 -14.45
N MET A 200 4.35 5.19 -13.75
CA MET A 200 3.83 5.78 -12.51
C MET A 200 2.49 6.49 -12.73
N LEU A 201 2.32 7.22 -13.83
CA LEU A 201 1.06 7.91 -14.13
C LEU A 201 -0.14 6.95 -14.14
N LYS A 202 -0.01 5.76 -14.74
CA LYS A 202 -1.09 4.76 -14.76
C LYS A 202 -1.51 4.33 -13.36
N ILE A 203 -0.54 4.12 -12.48
CA ILE A 203 -0.78 3.76 -11.07
C ILE A 203 -1.37 4.96 -10.31
N LEU A 204 -0.85 6.15 -10.56
CA LEU A 204 -1.28 7.44 -10.01
C LEU A 204 -2.61 7.96 -10.57
N GLU A 205 -3.22 7.35 -11.58
CA GLU A 205 -4.58 7.67 -12.04
C GLU A 205 -5.58 6.66 -11.48
N GLY A 206 -5.19 5.39 -11.41
CA GLY A 206 -6.04 4.29 -10.97
C GLY A 206 -6.01 3.18 -12.00
N THR A 207 -5.47 2.03 -11.62
CA THR A 207 -5.38 0.86 -12.48
C THR A 207 -5.54 -0.42 -11.66
N GLU A 208 -5.82 -1.53 -12.33
CA GLU A 208 -5.71 -2.86 -11.74
C GLU A 208 -4.28 -3.37 -11.95
N ALA A 209 -3.43 -3.15 -10.95
CA ALA A 209 -2.02 -3.57 -10.99
C ALA A 209 -1.89 -5.08 -10.73
N ARG A 210 -0.94 -5.73 -11.40
CA ARG A 210 -0.71 -7.18 -11.36
C ARG A 210 0.57 -7.49 -10.63
N LEU A 211 0.44 -7.85 -9.37
CA LEU A 211 1.59 -8.17 -8.55
C LEU A 211 1.94 -9.66 -8.62
N PRO A 212 3.23 -10.00 -8.78
CA PRO A 212 3.67 -11.38 -8.70
C PRO A 212 3.50 -11.88 -7.27
N PHE A 213 2.87 -13.04 -7.09
CA PHE A 213 2.78 -13.66 -5.78
C PHE A 213 4.13 -14.29 -5.43
N PHE A 214 4.79 -13.81 -4.37
CA PHE A 214 5.97 -14.49 -3.82
C PHE A 214 5.53 -15.75 -3.06
N GLY A 215 5.15 -16.78 -3.82
CA GLY A 215 4.89 -18.10 -3.28
C GLY A 215 6.19 -18.78 -2.84
N GLY A 216 6.17 -19.46 -1.70
CA GLY A 216 7.24 -20.38 -1.32
C GLY A 216 7.43 -21.52 -2.34
N ARG A 217 8.50 -22.32 -2.16
CA ARG A 217 9.02 -23.35 -3.10
C ARG A 217 8.02 -24.38 -3.68
N LYS A 218 6.76 -24.43 -3.25
CA LYS A 218 5.76 -25.42 -3.68
C LYS A 218 4.80 -24.97 -4.80
N HIS A 219 4.78 -23.68 -5.19
CA HIS A 219 3.95 -23.20 -6.30
C HIS A 219 4.79 -22.36 -7.30
N PRO A 220 5.38 -22.99 -8.32
CA PRO A 220 6.24 -22.31 -9.31
C PRO A 220 5.49 -21.34 -10.24
N GLN A 221 4.15 -21.36 -10.24
CA GLN A 221 3.30 -20.38 -10.92
C GLN A 221 2.32 -19.81 -9.88
N GLY A 222 2.78 -18.80 -9.14
CA GLY A 222 1.93 -18.07 -8.19
C GLY A 222 0.77 -17.38 -8.93
N LYS A 223 -0.45 -17.46 -8.40
CA LYS A 223 -1.57 -16.64 -8.87
C LYS A 223 -1.21 -15.17 -8.66
N ASN A 224 -1.15 -14.36 -9.71
CA ASN A 224 -0.96 -12.92 -9.55
C ASN A 224 -2.05 -12.33 -8.64
N ILE A 225 -1.67 -11.43 -7.74
CA ILE A 225 -2.61 -10.64 -6.95
C ILE A 225 -2.95 -9.39 -7.76
N MET A 226 -4.24 -9.09 -7.83
CA MET A 226 -4.75 -7.89 -8.46
C MET A 226 -5.02 -6.85 -7.37
N ILE A 227 -4.44 -5.66 -7.48
CA ILE A 227 -4.72 -4.54 -6.57
C ILE A 227 -5.26 -3.37 -7.37
N ASN A 228 -6.40 -2.82 -6.94
CA ASN A 228 -6.95 -1.59 -7.49
C ASN A 228 -6.29 -0.38 -6.81
N THR A 229 -5.70 0.52 -7.60
CA THR A 229 -4.94 1.67 -7.09
C THR A 229 -5.74 2.97 -7.04
N LYS A 230 -7.06 2.92 -7.30
CA LYS A 230 -7.95 4.09 -7.28
C LYS A 230 -7.98 4.76 -5.90
N ASP A 231 -7.96 3.96 -4.85
CA ASP A 231 -8.08 4.42 -3.46
C ASP A 231 -6.74 4.52 -2.73
N ILE A 232 -5.63 4.16 -3.37
CA ILE A 232 -4.30 4.35 -2.81
C ILE A 232 -3.95 5.84 -2.89
N LEU A 233 -3.55 6.41 -1.77
CA LEU A 233 -3.08 7.79 -1.69
C LEU A 233 -1.58 7.84 -1.95
N PHE A 234 -1.17 8.62 -2.95
CA PHE A 234 0.24 8.81 -3.29
C PHE A 234 0.74 10.16 -2.80
N ILE A 235 1.92 10.14 -2.18
CA ILE A 235 2.63 11.32 -1.70
C ILE A 235 4.03 11.27 -2.33
N GLY A 236 4.41 12.27 -3.12
CA GLY A 236 5.77 12.42 -3.68
C GLY A 236 6.49 13.65 -3.15
#